data_AF-A0A6N2UDP3-F1
#
_entry.id   AF-A0A6N2UDP3-F1
#
_cell.length_a   1.000
_cell.length_b   1.000
_cell.length_c   1.000
_cell.angle_alpha   90.00
_cell.angle_beta   90.00
_cell.angle_gamma   90.00
#
_symmetry.space_group_name_H-M   'P 1'
#
loop_
_entity.id
_entity.type
_entity.pdbx_description
1 polymer ?
#
loop_
_entity_poly.entity_id
_entity_poly.type
_entity_poly.pdbx_seq_one_letter_code
_entity_poly.pdbx_strand_id
1 'polypeptide(L)'
;MTNNMEKMRFEVARAIITYFPKNYIEMVFVGGVSEKEFVDEVIVEFIKYAFDNSQEKHPLRYYVPYGVNGNNDKRMLYSRLLKYCQKYRDQEYEEFKRKGLDIKELRAKNMQTMDEKKEGYSITPMQYFEMTSIHDIVALKAYVENRLSDVKKISNTSFEDMMKEYDKNVDEWRKKSNESDYKKVFYSLAFFTIDWKYEFEFAYLLAKKMEQLGVKEIDKNFFSILCARMKIQSFLGCEVGIDSRMIRSRQKMIDLLVPADLKWSDEIMVDQRCYAELLVIMAQLNNGIKLENGNTLRERFAKETTMEDWASFFKEYDIFAAWNKKELSNIRIRNMRKIFGQIHQ
;
A
#
# COMPACT_ATOMS: atom_id res chain seq x y z
N MET A 1 20.52 8.02 -10.00
CA MET A 1 20.25 8.00 -8.54
C MET A 1 21.47 8.53 -7.80
N THR A 2 21.37 8.98 -6.54
CA THR A 2 22.54 9.45 -5.77
C THR A 2 23.44 8.27 -5.36
N ASN A 3 24.74 8.52 -5.17
CA ASN A 3 25.69 7.52 -4.67
C ASN A 3 25.25 6.93 -3.31
N ASN A 4 24.58 7.74 -2.47
CA ASN A 4 24.08 7.30 -1.19
C ASN A 4 22.94 6.29 -1.35
N MET A 5 21.99 6.53 -2.27
CA MET A 5 20.94 5.55 -2.56
C MET A 5 21.45 4.27 -3.21
N GLU A 6 22.47 4.35 -4.06
CA GLU A 6 23.17 3.16 -4.59
C GLU A 6 23.78 2.33 -3.48
N LYS A 7 24.47 2.99 -2.53
CA LYS A 7 24.99 2.35 -1.33
C LYS A 7 23.87 1.71 -0.51
N MET A 8 22.74 2.38 -0.30
CA MET A 8 21.63 1.82 0.47
C MET A 8 21.00 0.58 -0.20
N ARG A 9 20.85 0.58 -1.53
CA ARG A 9 20.42 -0.61 -2.28
C ARG A 9 21.39 -1.78 -2.07
N PHE A 10 22.69 -1.51 -2.16
CA PHE A 10 23.71 -2.52 -1.90
C PHE A 10 23.67 -3.04 -0.45
N GLU A 11 23.45 -2.16 0.54
CA GLU A 11 23.33 -2.55 1.94
C GLU A 11 22.12 -3.45 2.20
N VAL A 12 20.98 -3.22 1.50
CA VAL A 12 19.81 -4.11 1.56
C VAL A 12 20.14 -5.47 0.95
N ALA A 13 20.72 -5.52 -0.25
CA ALA A 13 21.12 -6.78 -0.89
C ALA A 13 22.12 -7.56 -0.01
N ARG A 14 23.11 -6.86 0.56
CA ARG A 14 24.06 -7.45 1.50
C ARG A 14 23.36 -7.98 2.76
N ALA A 15 22.39 -7.26 3.30
CA ALA A 15 21.62 -7.74 4.46
C ALA A 15 20.86 -9.04 4.14
N ILE A 16 20.30 -9.18 2.95
CA ILE A 16 19.66 -10.43 2.51
C ILE A 16 20.68 -11.58 2.55
N ILE A 17 21.86 -11.39 1.97
CA ILE A 17 22.91 -12.41 1.93
C ILE A 17 23.45 -12.76 3.34
N THR A 18 23.58 -11.76 4.20
CA THR A 18 24.15 -11.94 5.55
C THR A 18 23.19 -12.64 6.50
N TYR A 19 21.89 -12.30 6.47
CA TYR A 19 20.94 -12.72 7.50
C TYR A 19 20.10 -13.95 7.11
N PHE A 20 20.13 -14.37 5.85
CA PHE A 20 19.34 -15.51 5.38
C PHE A 20 20.23 -16.64 4.82
N PRO A 21 19.86 -17.92 5.01
CA PRO A 21 20.63 -19.03 4.46
C PRO A 21 20.72 -18.99 2.93
N LYS A 22 21.89 -19.31 2.37
CA LYS A 22 22.12 -19.29 0.91
C LYS A 22 21.08 -20.12 0.12
N ASN A 23 20.83 -21.36 0.51
CA ASN A 23 19.87 -22.23 -0.19
C ASN A 23 18.43 -21.68 -0.12
N TYR A 24 18.11 -20.93 0.95
CA TYR A 24 16.82 -20.27 1.09
C TYR A 24 16.73 -19.08 0.12
N ILE A 25 17.78 -18.25 0.03
CA ILE A 25 17.86 -17.15 -0.94
C ILE A 25 17.73 -17.66 -2.38
N GLU A 26 18.46 -18.71 -2.73
CA GLU A 26 18.40 -19.33 -4.06
C GLU A 26 16.98 -19.81 -4.39
N MET A 27 16.27 -20.40 -3.42
CA MET A 27 14.89 -20.86 -3.60
C MET A 27 13.89 -19.71 -3.77
N VAL A 28 13.94 -18.66 -2.94
CA VAL A 28 12.93 -17.58 -2.99
C VAL A 28 12.99 -16.77 -4.28
N PHE A 29 14.18 -16.64 -4.90
CA PHE A 29 14.39 -15.86 -6.12
C PHE A 29 14.28 -16.67 -7.42
N VAL A 30 13.94 -17.97 -7.35
CA VAL A 30 13.58 -18.76 -8.55
C VAL A 30 12.20 -18.35 -9.09
N GLY A 31 11.33 -17.77 -8.26
CA GLY A 31 10.01 -17.33 -8.67
C GLY A 31 10.00 -16.05 -9.51
N GLY A 32 8.80 -15.52 -9.75
CA GLY A 32 8.56 -14.39 -10.65
C GLY A 32 9.18 -13.02 -10.33
N VAL A 33 9.79 -12.84 -9.15
CA VAL A 33 10.35 -11.55 -8.68
C VAL A 33 11.87 -11.67 -8.57
N SER A 34 12.60 -10.85 -9.32
CA SER A 34 14.06 -10.81 -9.26
C SER A 34 14.56 -10.13 -7.99
N GLU A 35 15.80 -10.43 -7.59
CA GLU A 35 16.45 -9.80 -6.45
C GLU A 35 16.46 -8.27 -6.56
N LYS A 36 16.75 -7.73 -7.75
CA LYS A 36 16.74 -6.28 -7.99
C LYS A 36 15.35 -5.68 -7.77
N GLU A 37 14.31 -6.28 -8.36
CA GLU A 37 12.92 -5.83 -8.17
C GLU A 37 12.54 -5.85 -6.69
N PHE A 38 12.89 -6.92 -5.98
CA PHE A 38 12.60 -7.06 -4.55
C PHE A 38 13.32 -5.99 -3.71
N VAL A 39 14.61 -5.75 -3.97
CA VAL A 39 15.38 -4.71 -3.28
C VAL A 39 14.75 -3.33 -3.51
N ASP A 40 14.30 -3.03 -4.73
CA ASP A 40 13.61 -1.78 -5.01
C ASP A 40 12.31 -1.63 -4.20
N GLU A 41 11.51 -2.70 -4.07
CA GLU A 41 10.29 -2.68 -3.26
C GLU A 41 10.60 -2.50 -1.75
N VAL A 42 11.68 -3.10 -1.24
CA VAL A 42 12.16 -2.87 0.14
C VAL A 42 12.58 -1.41 0.33
N ILE A 43 13.27 -0.81 -0.65
CA ILE A 43 13.64 0.61 -0.58
C ILE A 43 12.41 1.52 -0.54
N VAL A 44 11.33 1.20 -1.26
CA VAL A 44 10.06 1.94 -1.16
C VAL A 44 9.51 1.92 0.27
N GLU A 45 9.51 0.76 0.93
CA GLU A 45 9.08 0.64 2.34
C GLU A 45 9.97 1.46 3.28
N PHE A 46 11.29 1.46 3.05
CA PHE A 46 12.24 2.22 3.85
C PHE A 46 12.06 3.74 3.66
N ILE A 47 11.86 4.19 2.42
CA ILE A 47 11.56 5.59 2.12
C ILE A 47 10.22 6.00 2.77
N LYS A 48 9.18 5.15 2.69
CA LYS A 48 7.90 5.41 3.34
C LYS A 48 8.08 5.59 4.85
N TYR A 49 8.81 4.68 5.49
CA TYR A 49 9.13 4.77 6.92
C TYR A 49 9.91 6.07 7.23
N ALA A 50 10.97 6.36 6.48
CA ALA A 50 11.80 7.54 6.72
C ALA A 50 11.01 8.85 6.53
N PHE A 51 10.24 8.93 5.44
CA PHE A 51 9.41 10.09 5.13
C PHE A 51 8.38 10.36 6.24
N ASP A 52 7.63 9.33 6.67
CA ASP A 52 6.61 9.47 7.71
C ASP A 52 7.21 9.92 9.05
N ASN A 53 8.42 9.47 9.38
CA ASN A 53 9.11 9.85 10.61
C ASN A 53 9.81 11.22 10.51
N SER A 54 10.08 11.73 9.31
CA SER A 54 10.70 13.04 9.10
C SER A 54 9.69 14.19 9.02
N GLN A 55 8.40 13.90 8.83
CA GLN A 55 7.39 14.96 8.67
C GLN A 55 7.03 15.61 10.01
N GLU A 56 6.93 16.94 10.01
CA GLU A 56 6.31 17.66 11.09
C GLU A 56 4.84 17.27 11.25
N LYS A 57 4.39 17.20 12.50
CA LYS A 57 3.00 16.90 12.83
C LYS A 57 2.32 18.19 13.25
N HIS A 58 1.15 18.44 12.68
CA HIS A 58 0.38 19.64 12.97
C HIS A 58 -1.05 19.28 13.41
N PRO A 59 -1.71 20.16 14.18
CA PRO A 59 -3.13 20.01 14.49
C PRO A 59 -3.97 20.08 13.21
N LEU A 60 -5.11 19.39 13.14
CA LEU A 60 -6.00 19.43 11.95
C LEU A 60 -6.27 20.86 11.43
N ARG A 61 -6.44 21.84 12.35
CA ARG A 61 -6.69 23.25 12.01
C ARG A 61 -5.61 23.88 11.12
N TYR A 62 -4.38 23.38 11.16
CA TYR A 62 -3.27 23.84 10.34
C TYR A 62 -3.55 23.61 8.84
N TYR A 63 -4.18 22.49 8.51
CA TYR A 63 -4.48 22.09 7.13
C TYR A 63 -5.80 22.68 6.61
N VAL A 64 -6.59 23.35 7.46
CA VAL A 64 -7.84 24.00 7.07
C VAL A 64 -7.57 25.48 6.81
N PRO A 65 -7.90 26.03 5.62
CA PRO A 65 -7.64 27.43 5.31
C PRO A 65 -8.23 28.41 6.34
N TYR A 66 -7.48 29.46 6.70
CA TYR A 66 -7.93 30.55 7.56
C TYR A 66 -9.05 31.38 6.89
N GLY A 67 -10.01 31.89 7.68
CA GLY A 67 -11.21 32.61 7.20
C GLY A 67 -12.50 31.77 7.22
N VAL A 68 -12.39 30.51 7.65
CA VAL A 68 -13.52 29.62 7.91
C VAL A 68 -14.09 29.95 9.29
N ASN A 69 -14.97 30.96 9.37
CA ASN A 69 -15.66 31.36 10.60
C ASN A 69 -16.34 30.16 11.29
N GLY A 70 -16.49 30.22 12.62
CA GLY A 70 -16.91 29.13 13.50
C GLY A 70 -18.23 28.41 13.19
N ASN A 71 -18.95 28.81 12.14
CA ASN A 71 -20.17 28.19 11.62
C ASN A 71 -20.00 27.41 10.29
N ASN A 72 -18.78 27.27 9.76
CA ASN A 72 -18.61 26.76 8.40
C ASN A 72 -18.52 25.23 8.28
N ASP A 73 -19.35 24.67 7.39
CA ASP A 73 -19.49 23.26 7.01
C ASP A 73 -18.17 22.49 6.83
N LYS A 74 -17.10 23.16 6.37
CA LYS A 74 -15.79 22.53 6.14
C LYS A 74 -15.14 22.01 7.43
N ARG A 75 -15.22 22.74 8.55
CA ARG A 75 -14.64 22.25 9.82
C ARG A 75 -15.43 21.06 10.38
N MET A 76 -16.75 21.11 10.24
CA MET A 76 -17.61 19.97 10.58
C MET A 76 -17.32 18.78 9.67
N LEU A 77 -17.09 19.00 8.38
CA LEU A 77 -16.72 17.97 7.41
C LEU A 77 -15.43 17.25 7.82
N TYR A 78 -14.35 17.99 8.08
CA TYR A 78 -13.08 17.38 8.50
C TYR A 78 -13.18 16.67 9.86
N SER A 79 -13.98 17.21 10.79
CA SER A 79 -14.23 16.54 12.08
C SER A 79 -15.02 15.25 11.89
N ARG A 80 -15.99 15.22 10.97
CA ARG A 80 -16.74 14.01 10.59
C ARG A 80 -15.82 13.01 9.89
N LEU A 81 -14.94 13.49 9.02
CA LEU A 81 -13.99 12.66 8.29
C LEU A 81 -12.94 12.02 9.21
N LEU A 82 -12.45 12.76 10.21
CA LEU A 82 -11.59 12.20 11.26
C LEU A 82 -12.33 11.11 12.03
N LYS A 83 -13.56 11.37 12.47
CA LYS A 83 -14.37 10.35 13.16
C LYS A 83 -14.62 9.13 12.27
N TYR A 84 -14.84 9.35 10.97
CA TYR A 84 -15.04 8.30 9.98
C TYR A 84 -13.77 7.45 9.84
N CYS A 85 -12.61 8.05 9.63
CA CYS A 85 -11.33 7.33 9.51
C CYS A 85 -10.98 6.61 10.82
N GLN A 86 -11.22 7.27 11.97
CA GLN A 86 -10.97 6.66 13.28
C GLN A 86 -11.88 5.45 13.53
N LYS A 87 -13.15 5.48 13.09
CA LYS A 87 -14.04 4.32 13.16
C LYS A 87 -13.42 3.08 12.51
N TYR A 88 -12.83 3.22 11.32
CA TYR A 88 -12.20 2.08 10.64
C TYR A 88 -10.86 1.67 11.29
N ARG A 89 -10.08 2.63 11.80
CA ARG A 89 -8.87 2.30 12.61
C ARG A 89 -9.21 1.58 13.90
N ASP A 90 -10.31 1.94 14.56
CA ASP A 90 -10.78 1.26 15.77
C ASP A 90 -11.25 -0.16 15.45
N GLN A 91 -11.92 -0.37 14.30
CA GLN A 91 -12.28 -1.71 13.82
C GLN A 91 -11.05 -2.57 13.56
N GLU A 92 -10.06 -2.01 12.86
CA GLU A 92 -8.77 -2.65 12.58
C GLU A 92 -8.02 -2.98 13.88
N TYR A 93 -7.99 -2.05 14.84
CA TYR A 93 -7.43 -2.26 16.17
C TYR A 93 -8.09 -3.44 16.90
N GLU A 94 -9.42 -3.51 16.90
CA GLU A 94 -10.15 -4.62 17.55
C GLU A 94 -9.91 -5.97 16.85
N GLU A 95 -9.62 -5.98 15.55
CA GLU A 95 -9.16 -7.20 14.86
C GLU A 95 -7.75 -7.61 15.28
N PHE A 96 -6.81 -6.67 15.39
CA PHE A 96 -5.46 -6.96 15.87
C PHE A 96 -5.44 -7.45 17.31
N LYS A 97 -6.22 -6.79 18.16
CA LYS A 97 -6.38 -7.17 19.56
C LYS A 97 -6.96 -8.57 19.69
N ARG A 98 -7.96 -8.94 18.88
CA ARG A 98 -8.49 -10.31 18.79
C ARG A 98 -7.43 -11.33 18.36
N LYS A 99 -6.44 -10.90 17.57
CA LYS A 99 -5.28 -11.71 17.13
C LYS A 99 -4.09 -11.64 18.11
N GLY A 100 -4.25 -11.04 19.29
CA GLY A 100 -3.23 -10.96 20.34
C GLY A 100 -2.20 -9.83 20.17
N LEU A 101 -2.43 -8.89 19.25
CA LEU A 101 -1.52 -7.77 18.96
C LEU A 101 -2.14 -6.46 19.48
N ASP A 102 -1.44 -5.76 20.40
CA ASP A 102 -1.86 -4.44 20.91
C ASP A 102 -1.11 -3.31 20.19
N ILE A 103 -1.69 -2.81 19.10
CA ILE A 103 -1.13 -1.70 18.32
C ILE A 103 -1.73 -0.39 18.84
N LYS A 104 -1.11 0.19 19.87
CA LYS A 104 -1.61 1.39 20.56
C LYS A 104 -1.75 2.59 19.64
N GLU A 105 -0.98 2.65 18.56
CA GLU A 105 -0.97 3.71 17.55
C GLU A 105 -2.25 3.75 16.70
N LEU A 106 -3.03 2.66 16.65
CA LEU A 106 -4.33 2.64 15.97
C LEU A 106 -5.44 3.28 16.82
N ARG A 107 -5.26 3.38 18.15
CA ARG A 107 -6.25 3.98 19.05
C ARG A 107 -6.35 5.48 18.81
N ALA A 108 -7.56 6.00 18.94
CA ALA A 108 -7.79 7.44 18.96
C ALA A 108 -6.99 8.09 20.10
N LYS A 109 -6.41 9.28 19.85
CA LYS A 109 -5.87 10.11 20.94
C LYS A 109 -6.98 10.36 21.97
N ASN A 110 -6.61 10.32 23.26
CA ASN A 110 -7.53 10.71 24.33
C ASN A 110 -7.83 12.21 24.17
N MET A 111 -9.11 12.56 24.10
CA MET A 111 -9.59 13.93 23.92
C MET A 111 -10.44 14.36 25.12
N GLN A 112 -10.16 13.82 26.31
CA GLN A 112 -10.95 14.07 27.51
C GLN A 112 -10.56 15.39 28.17
N THR A 113 -9.27 15.72 28.23
CA THR A 113 -8.79 16.94 28.88
C THR A 113 -8.85 18.17 27.97
N MET A 114 -8.91 19.36 28.58
CA MET A 114 -8.90 20.63 27.83
C MET A 114 -7.58 20.87 27.09
N ASP A 115 -6.47 20.38 27.63
CA ASP A 115 -5.15 20.53 27.02
C ASP A 115 -4.98 19.58 25.83
N GLU A 116 -5.41 18.33 25.94
CA GLU A 116 -5.48 17.40 24.79
C GLU A 116 -6.39 17.93 23.67
N LYS A 117 -7.53 18.55 24.03
CA LYS A 117 -8.43 19.20 23.06
C LYS A 117 -7.79 20.41 22.38
N LYS A 118 -6.97 21.19 23.09
CA LYS A 118 -6.24 22.36 22.55
C LYS A 118 -5.08 21.93 21.65
N GLU A 119 -4.35 20.89 22.03
CA GLU A 119 -3.28 20.27 21.24
C GLU A 119 -3.86 19.70 19.93
N GLY A 120 -5.00 19.01 20.01
CA GLY A 120 -5.69 18.44 18.87
C GLY A 120 -4.96 17.24 18.25
N TYR A 121 -5.49 16.74 17.13
CA TYR A 121 -4.88 15.62 16.39
C TYR A 121 -3.55 16.04 15.77
N SER A 122 -2.45 15.41 16.18
CA SER A 122 -1.13 15.63 15.62
C SER A 122 -0.95 14.75 14.38
N ILE A 123 -1.21 15.31 13.19
CA ILE A 123 -1.23 14.59 11.91
C ILE A 123 -0.14 15.09 10.96
N THR A 124 0.49 14.17 10.23
CA THR A 124 1.45 14.50 9.16
C THR A 124 0.71 14.91 7.86
N PRO A 125 1.39 15.56 6.91
CA PRO A 125 0.81 15.87 5.61
C PRO A 125 0.29 14.63 4.86
N MET A 126 0.99 13.50 4.95
CA MET A 126 0.57 12.25 4.32
C MET A 126 -0.70 11.68 4.98
N GLN A 127 -0.78 11.68 6.31
CA GLN A 127 -1.98 11.25 7.02
C GLN A 127 -3.20 12.14 6.71
N TYR A 128 -2.97 13.45 6.57
CA TYR A 128 -4.01 14.38 6.13
C TYR A 128 -4.47 14.04 4.71
N PHE A 129 -3.54 13.84 3.78
CA PHE A 129 -3.84 13.45 2.41
C PHE A 129 -4.63 12.15 2.31
N GLU A 130 -4.23 11.10 3.04
CA GLU A 130 -4.95 9.82 3.04
C GLU A 130 -6.41 10.00 3.52
N MET A 131 -6.57 10.78 4.59
CA MET A 131 -7.88 11.07 5.15
C MET A 131 -8.76 11.85 4.16
N THR A 132 -8.25 12.94 3.57
CA THR A 132 -9.01 13.75 2.63
C THR A 132 -9.30 13.02 1.33
N SER A 133 -8.40 12.15 0.88
CA SER A 133 -8.61 11.34 -0.33
C SER A 133 -9.84 10.44 -0.22
N ILE A 134 -10.17 9.90 0.96
CA ILE A 134 -11.40 9.13 1.17
C ILE A 134 -12.65 9.99 0.93
N HIS A 135 -12.59 11.28 1.26
CA HIS A 135 -13.69 12.20 1.00
C HIS A 135 -13.72 12.66 -0.46
N ASP A 136 -12.55 13.05 -0.98
CA ASP A 136 -12.40 13.76 -2.24
C ASP A 136 -12.43 12.84 -3.46
N ILE A 137 -12.15 11.54 -3.27
CA ILE A 137 -12.20 10.53 -4.33
C ILE A 137 -13.34 9.55 -4.06
N VAL A 138 -14.40 9.66 -4.86
CA VAL A 138 -15.66 8.91 -4.64
C VAL A 138 -15.43 7.40 -4.68
N ALA A 139 -14.53 6.92 -5.53
CA ALA A 139 -14.16 5.52 -5.64
C ALA A 139 -13.60 4.96 -4.32
N LEU A 140 -12.74 5.72 -3.62
CA LEU A 140 -12.13 5.29 -2.36
C LEU A 140 -13.20 5.16 -1.26
N LYS A 141 -14.10 6.13 -1.16
CA LYS A 141 -15.24 6.05 -0.24
C LYS A 141 -16.11 4.83 -0.52
N ALA A 142 -16.42 4.58 -1.79
CA ALA A 142 -17.22 3.44 -2.21
C ALA A 142 -16.55 2.10 -1.92
N TYR A 143 -15.21 2.03 -1.99
CA TYR A 143 -14.45 0.86 -1.60
C TYR A 143 -14.57 0.61 -0.09
N VAL A 144 -14.25 1.61 0.75
CA VAL A 144 -14.31 1.49 2.22
C VAL A 144 -15.72 1.09 2.70
N GLU A 145 -16.76 1.56 2.03
CA GLU A 145 -18.16 1.23 2.34
C GLU A 145 -18.64 -0.10 1.74
N ASN A 146 -17.74 -0.87 1.10
CA ASN A 146 -18.01 -2.11 0.38
C ASN A 146 -19.23 -1.98 -0.57
N ARG A 147 -19.27 -0.89 -1.35
CA ARG A 147 -20.32 -0.61 -2.34
C ARG A 147 -19.88 -0.94 -3.75
N LEU A 148 -18.58 -0.96 -4.04
CA LEU A 148 -18.06 -1.24 -5.38
C LEU A 148 -18.44 -2.63 -5.88
N SER A 149 -18.56 -3.63 -5.00
CA SER A 149 -18.97 -4.99 -5.37
C SER A 149 -20.45 -5.12 -5.78
N ASP A 150 -21.30 -4.14 -5.43
CA ASP A 150 -22.76 -4.23 -5.57
C ASP A 150 -23.29 -3.33 -6.71
N VAL A 151 -23.82 -3.97 -7.75
CA VAL A 151 -24.42 -3.28 -8.91
C VAL A 151 -25.70 -2.50 -8.56
N LYS A 152 -26.42 -2.90 -7.51
CA LYS A 152 -27.63 -2.18 -7.06
C LYS A 152 -27.27 -0.89 -6.32
N LYS A 153 -26.11 -0.85 -5.68
CA LYS A 153 -25.61 0.35 -4.97
C LYS A 153 -24.90 1.33 -5.88
N ILE A 154 -24.23 0.83 -6.92
CA ILE A 154 -23.46 1.64 -7.88
C ILE A 154 -23.78 1.11 -9.27
N SER A 155 -24.36 1.94 -10.14
CA SER A 155 -24.59 1.58 -11.54
C SER A 155 -23.28 1.39 -12.31
N ASN A 156 -23.31 0.79 -13.50
CA ASN A 156 -22.09 0.68 -14.33
C ASN A 156 -21.57 2.07 -14.75
N THR A 157 -22.45 2.99 -15.13
CA THR A 157 -22.08 4.37 -15.48
C THR A 157 -21.39 5.07 -14.31
N SER A 158 -21.97 4.98 -13.10
CA SER A 158 -21.35 5.58 -11.91
C SER A 158 -20.01 4.91 -11.56
N PHE A 159 -19.86 3.60 -11.77
CA PHE A 159 -18.59 2.91 -11.57
C PHE A 159 -17.53 3.40 -12.55
N GLU A 160 -17.87 3.57 -13.83
CA GLU A 160 -16.94 4.13 -14.82
C GLU A 160 -16.52 5.55 -14.48
N ASP A 161 -17.45 6.40 -14.07
CA ASP A 161 -17.17 7.78 -13.68
C ASP A 161 -16.23 7.84 -12.46
N MET A 162 -16.46 6.98 -11.47
CA MET A 162 -15.58 6.84 -10.30
C MET A 162 -14.15 6.42 -10.69
N MET A 163 -13.99 5.50 -11.64
CA MET A 163 -12.66 5.06 -12.09
C MET A 163 -11.97 6.12 -12.95
N LYS A 164 -12.72 6.87 -13.78
CA LYS A 164 -12.18 8.02 -14.53
C LYS A 164 -11.72 9.14 -13.60
N GLU A 165 -12.47 9.42 -12.54
CA GLU A 165 -12.11 10.36 -11.48
C GLU A 165 -10.83 9.92 -10.76
N TYR A 166 -10.73 8.64 -10.40
CA TYR A 166 -9.52 8.06 -9.82
C TYR A 166 -8.30 8.23 -10.74
N ASP A 167 -8.42 7.85 -12.02
CA ASP A 167 -7.33 7.98 -12.99
C ASP A 167 -6.90 9.43 -13.21
N LYS A 168 -7.85 10.37 -13.19
CA LYS A 168 -7.54 11.80 -13.25
C LYS A 168 -6.71 12.25 -12.04
N ASN A 169 -7.06 11.80 -10.84
CA ASN A 169 -6.29 12.12 -9.64
C ASN A 169 -4.86 11.55 -9.70
N VAL A 170 -4.70 10.29 -10.13
CA VAL A 170 -3.37 9.68 -10.27
C VAL A 170 -2.52 10.40 -11.32
N ASP A 171 -3.10 10.78 -12.46
CA ASP A 171 -2.41 11.57 -13.49
C ASP A 171 -1.98 12.95 -12.96
N GLU A 172 -2.84 13.62 -12.17
CA GLU A 172 -2.48 14.87 -11.50
C GLU A 172 -1.34 14.70 -10.49
N TRP A 173 -1.35 13.64 -9.69
CA TRP A 173 -0.26 13.33 -8.75
C TRP A 173 1.05 13.08 -9.49
N ARG A 174 1.00 12.30 -10.57
CA ARG A 174 2.17 12.04 -11.43
C ARG A 174 2.76 13.33 -11.98
N LYS A 175 1.92 14.24 -12.49
CA LYS A 175 2.35 15.56 -12.99
C LYS A 175 2.98 16.41 -11.88
N LYS A 176 2.29 16.55 -10.74
CA LYS A 176 2.78 17.32 -9.59
C LYS A 176 4.07 16.75 -9.00
N SER A 177 4.30 15.44 -9.12
CA SER A 177 5.51 14.77 -8.65
C SER A 177 6.79 15.31 -9.32
N ASN A 178 6.69 15.94 -10.50
CA ASN A 178 7.85 16.48 -11.21
C ASN A 178 8.19 17.93 -10.84
N GLU A 179 7.46 18.55 -9.92
CA GLU A 179 7.62 19.98 -9.59
C GLU A 179 8.75 20.25 -8.56
N SER A 180 9.08 19.30 -7.69
CA SER A 180 10.19 19.39 -6.74
C SER A 180 10.54 18.02 -6.16
N ASP A 181 11.70 17.89 -5.50
CA ASP A 181 12.10 16.63 -4.85
C ASP A 181 11.11 16.21 -3.74
N TYR A 182 10.65 17.17 -2.93
CA TYR A 182 9.59 16.90 -1.95
C TYR A 182 8.33 16.35 -2.61
N LYS A 183 7.85 17.00 -3.69
CA LYS A 183 6.64 16.57 -4.40
C LYS A 183 6.85 15.23 -5.11
N LYS A 184 8.06 14.95 -5.59
CA LYS A 184 8.42 13.65 -6.17
C LYS A 184 8.22 12.54 -5.15
N VAL A 185 8.78 12.69 -3.96
CA VAL A 185 8.62 11.70 -2.88
C VAL A 185 7.18 11.64 -2.40
N PHE A 186 6.57 12.79 -2.10
CA PHE A 186 5.20 12.86 -1.57
C PHE A 186 4.19 12.19 -2.50
N TYR A 187 4.14 12.57 -3.78
CA TYR A 187 3.14 12.00 -4.69
C TYR A 187 3.44 10.56 -5.10
N SER A 188 4.71 10.14 -5.12
CA SER A 188 5.08 8.73 -5.30
C SER A 188 4.56 7.89 -4.14
N LEU A 189 4.79 8.34 -2.90
CA LEU A 189 4.28 7.67 -1.70
C LEU A 189 2.76 7.76 -1.55
N ALA A 190 2.14 8.84 -2.05
CA ALA A 190 0.69 8.99 -2.09
C ALA A 190 0.05 7.92 -3.00
N PHE A 191 0.52 7.79 -4.24
CA PHE A 191 0.05 6.75 -5.15
C PHE A 191 0.29 5.36 -4.58
N PHE A 192 1.51 5.09 -4.09
CA PHE A 192 1.83 3.85 -3.40
C PHE A 192 0.84 3.53 -2.28
N THR A 193 0.58 4.50 -1.40
CA THR A 193 -0.30 4.33 -0.22
C THR A 193 -1.75 4.06 -0.61
N ILE A 194 -2.23 4.72 -1.67
CA ILE A 194 -3.58 4.47 -2.17
C ILE A 194 -3.66 3.11 -2.87
N ASP A 195 -2.73 2.77 -3.76
CA ASP A 195 -2.86 1.51 -4.51
C ASP A 195 -2.72 0.27 -3.62
N TRP A 196 -1.78 0.23 -2.66
CA TRP A 196 -1.67 -0.96 -1.80
C TRP A 196 -2.90 -1.14 -0.88
N LYS A 197 -3.58 -0.05 -0.49
CA LYS A 197 -4.76 -0.11 0.38
C LYS A 197 -6.07 -0.44 -0.34
N TYR A 198 -6.25 0.09 -1.54
CA TYR A 198 -7.53 0.04 -2.26
C TYR A 198 -7.50 -0.84 -3.50
N GLU A 199 -6.29 -1.20 -3.96
CA GLU A 199 -6.04 -2.30 -4.90
C GLU A 199 -6.73 -2.14 -6.26
N PHE A 200 -6.95 -0.90 -6.68
CA PHE A 200 -7.61 -0.60 -7.95
C PHE A 200 -6.79 -1.04 -9.16
N GLU A 201 -5.46 -0.90 -9.12
CA GLU A 201 -4.61 -1.40 -10.21
C GLU A 201 -4.67 -2.93 -10.28
N PHE A 202 -4.56 -3.59 -9.12
CA PHE A 202 -4.61 -5.03 -9.01
C PHE A 202 -5.95 -5.59 -9.51
N ALA A 203 -7.07 -5.04 -9.03
CA ALA A 203 -8.40 -5.45 -9.45
C ALA A 203 -8.64 -5.22 -10.95
N TYR A 204 -8.12 -4.12 -11.51
CA TYR A 204 -8.22 -3.85 -12.94
C TYR A 204 -7.45 -4.87 -13.79
N LEU A 205 -6.20 -5.17 -13.42
CA LEU A 205 -5.36 -6.12 -14.15
C LEU A 205 -5.91 -7.55 -14.06
N LEU A 206 -6.36 -7.97 -12.89
CA LEU A 206 -7.00 -9.27 -12.73
C LEU A 206 -8.33 -9.34 -13.50
N ALA A 207 -9.11 -8.26 -13.55
CA ALA A 207 -10.33 -8.20 -14.36
C ALA A 207 -10.05 -8.29 -15.87
N LYS A 208 -8.95 -7.70 -16.33
CA LYS A 208 -8.45 -7.81 -17.70
C LYS A 208 -8.01 -9.25 -18.02
N LYS A 209 -7.28 -9.90 -17.11
CA LYS A 209 -6.91 -11.32 -17.22
C LYS A 209 -8.15 -12.22 -17.31
N MET A 210 -9.14 -12.00 -16.44
CA MET A 210 -10.41 -12.73 -16.50
C MET A 210 -11.13 -12.58 -17.85
N GLU A 211 -11.15 -11.37 -18.40
CA GLU A 211 -11.73 -11.12 -19.74
C GLU A 211 -10.97 -11.88 -20.83
N GLN A 212 -9.63 -11.85 -20.80
CA GLN A 212 -8.77 -12.58 -21.75
C GLN A 212 -8.98 -14.10 -21.70
N LEU A 213 -9.15 -14.66 -20.50
CA LEU A 213 -9.42 -16.08 -20.31
C LEU A 213 -10.88 -16.46 -20.62
N GLY A 214 -11.77 -15.49 -20.82
CA GLY A 214 -13.20 -15.73 -21.05
C GLY A 214 -13.93 -16.25 -19.80
N VAL A 215 -13.36 -16.06 -18.61
CA VAL A 215 -13.90 -16.60 -17.35
C VAL A 215 -14.67 -15.55 -16.57
N LYS A 216 -15.64 -16.02 -15.79
CA LYS A 216 -16.45 -15.16 -14.92
C LYS A 216 -15.94 -15.10 -13.49
N GLU A 217 -15.05 -16.00 -13.09
CA GLU A 217 -14.58 -16.15 -11.71
C GLU A 217 -13.20 -16.80 -11.69
N ILE A 218 -12.40 -16.43 -10.70
CA ILE A 218 -11.10 -17.01 -10.37
C ILE A 218 -11.17 -17.38 -8.89
N ASP A 219 -10.65 -18.56 -8.53
CA ASP A 219 -10.49 -18.93 -7.13
C ASP A 219 -9.56 -17.92 -6.44
N LYS A 220 -10.02 -17.34 -5.32
CA LYS A 220 -9.24 -16.38 -4.54
C LYS A 220 -7.89 -16.94 -4.09
N ASN A 221 -7.75 -18.26 -3.95
CA ASN A 221 -6.50 -18.90 -3.54
C ASN A 221 -5.36 -18.67 -4.55
N PHE A 222 -5.66 -18.40 -5.82
CA PHE A 222 -4.61 -18.06 -6.80
C PHE A 222 -3.95 -16.71 -6.51
N PHE A 223 -4.72 -15.74 -6.01
CA PHE A 223 -4.27 -14.35 -6.01
C PHE A 223 -4.30 -13.69 -4.63
N SER A 224 -4.88 -14.32 -3.61
CA SER A 224 -5.03 -13.73 -2.26
C SER A 224 -3.70 -13.31 -1.64
N ILE A 225 -2.61 -14.04 -1.89
CA ILE A 225 -1.27 -13.68 -1.41
C ILE A 225 -0.78 -12.32 -1.94
N LEU A 226 -1.34 -11.85 -3.06
CA LEU A 226 -0.94 -10.62 -3.73
C LEU A 226 -1.64 -9.36 -3.18
N CYS A 227 -2.75 -9.54 -2.46
CA CYS A 227 -3.66 -8.46 -2.10
C CYS A 227 -4.15 -8.49 -0.64
N ALA A 228 -4.25 -9.68 -0.05
CA ALA A 228 -4.73 -9.83 1.32
C ALA A 228 -3.61 -9.62 2.35
N ARG A 229 -4.02 -9.21 3.55
CA ARG A 229 -3.17 -9.36 4.73
C ARG A 229 -3.08 -10.84 5.10
N MET A 230 -1.86 -11.38 5.11
CA MET A 230 -1.63 -12.80 5.34
C MET A 230 -0.83 -13.04 6.62
N LYS A 231 -1.13 -14.16 7.29
CA LYS A 231 -0.20 -14.81 8.23
C LYS A 231 0.56 -15.89 7.46
N ILE A 232 1.88 -15.77 7.44
CA ILE A 232 2.75 -16.67 6.68
C ILE A 232 3.62 -17.44 7.66
N GLN A 233 3.48 -18.76 7.67
CA GLN A 233 4.44 -19.66 8.30
C GLN A 233 5.62 -19.86 7.35
N SER A 234 6.80 -19.36 7.71
CA SER A 234 8.02 -19.44 6.90
C SER A 234 8.75 -20.77 7.07
N PHE A 235 9.52 -21.16 6.05
CA PHE A 235 10.50 -22.25 6.12
C PHE A 235 11.66 -21.93 7.07
N LEU A 236 11.83 -20.66 7.45
CA LEU A 236 12.75 -20.23 8.51
C LEU A 236 12.24 -20.54 9.92
N GLY A 237 11.05 -21.14 10.05
CA GLY A 237 10.44 -21.51 11.33
C GLY A 237 9.73 -20.37 12.06
N CYS A 238 9.63 -19.19 11.46
CA CYS A 238 8.91 -18.04 12.02
C CYS A 238 7.52 -17.84 11.40
N GLU A 239 6.61 -17.22 12.15
CA GLU A 239 5.32 -16.72 11.65
C GLU A 239 5.43 -15.19 11.49
N VAL A 240 4.99 -14.67 10.34
CA VAL A 240 4.89 -13.22 10.10
C VAL A 240 3.49 -12.83 9.65
N GLY A 241 3.00 -11.69 10.13
CA GLY A 241 1.79 -11.03 9.61
C GLY A 241 2.18 -9.83 8.76
N ILE A 242 1.85 -9.84 7.48
CA ILE A 242 2.24 -8.77 6.54
C ILE A 242 1.18 -8.55 5.46
N ASP A 243 1.05 -7.30 5.00
CA ASP A 243 0.26 -6.91 3.83
C ASP A 243 1.13 -7.00 2.56
N SER A 244 0.59 -7.46 1.45
CA SER A 244 1.31 -7.50 0.17
C SER A 244 1.39 -6.11 -0.47
N ARG A 245 2.41 -5.34 -0.07
CA ARG A 245 2.61 -3.94 -0.48
C ARG A 245 3.57 -3.75 -1.64
N MET A 246 4.10 -4.83 -2.23
CA MET A 246 4.99 -4.78 -3.41
C MET A 246 4.19 -4.50 -4.69
N ILE A 247 3.66 -3.28 -4.82
CA ILE A 247 2.59 -2.98 -5.79
C ILE A 247 2.99 -3.18 -7.25
N ARG A 248 4.28 -3.10 -7.60
CA ARG A 248 4.72 -3.40 -8.98
C ARG A 248 4.91 -4.90 -9.16
N SER A 249 5.56 -5.54 -8.19
CA SER A 249 5.81 -6.98 -8.23
C SER A 249 4.52 -7.79 -8.24
N ARG A 250 3.51 -7.41 -7.44
CA ARG A 250 2.22 -8.12 -7.40
C ARG A 250 1.49 -8.13 -8.74
N GLN A 251 1.65 -7.09 -9.57
CA GLN A 251 1.02 -7.02 -10.89
C GLN A 251 1.61 -8.05 -11.84
N LYS A 252 2.95 -8.18 -11.84
CA LYS A 252 3.67 -9.18 -12.63
C LYS A 252 3.31 -10.60 -12.20
N MET A 253 3.10 -10.82 -10.91
CA MET A 253 2.72 -12.12 -10.37
C MET A 253 1.31 -12.57 -10.78
N ILE A 254 0.43 -11.69 -11.25
CA ILE A 254 -0.92 -12.09 -11.70
C ILE A 254 -0.83 -13.14 -12.81
N ASP A 255 0.04 -12.93 -13.79
CA ASP A 255 0.16 -13.84 -14.94
C ASP A 255 0.80 -15.18 -14.59
N LEU A 256 1.59 -15.22 -13.52
CA LEU A 256 2.24 -16.44 -13.03
C LEU A 256 1.32 -17.24 -12.12
N LEU A 257 0.61 -16.57 -11.21
CA LEU A 257 -0.25 -17.24 -10.25
C LEU A 257 -1.65 -17.56 -10.79
N VAL A 258 -2.09 -16.87 -11.86
CA VAL A 258 -3.38 -17.14 -12.52
C VAL A 258 -3.13 -17.77 -13.89
N PRO A 259 -3.03 -19.11 -13.97
CA PRO A 259 -2.74 -19.81 -15.21
C PRO A 259 -3.93 -19.77 -16.17
N ALA A 260 -3.66 -20.02 -17.46
CA ALA A 260 -4.69 -19.94 -18.49
C ALA A 260 -5.80 -20.99 -18.37
N ASP A 261 -5.48 -22.16 -17.82
CA ASP A 261 -6.43 -23.27 -17.61
C ASP A 261 -7.07 -23.27 -16.22
N LEU A 262 -6.67 -22.33 -15.35
CA LEU A 262 -7.11 -22.21 -13.95
C LEU A 262 -6.89 -23.48 -13.12
N LYS A 263 -5.84 -24.25 -13.41
CA LYS A 263 -5.48 -25.45 -12.64
C LYS A 263 -4.23 -25.22 -11.81
N TRP A 264 -4.23 -25.78 -10.61
CA TRP A 264 -3.03 -25.84 -9.80
C TRP A 264 -2.00 -26.75 -10.44
N SER A 265 -0.76 -26.26 -10.47
CA SER A 265 0.43 -27.01 -10.83
C SER A 265 1.48 -26.85 -9.73
N ASP A 266 2.45 -27.76 -9.69
CA ASP A 266 3.59 -27.64 -8.77
C ASP A 266 4.34 -26.32 -8.99
N GLU A 267 4.45 -25.85 -10.24
CA GLU A 267 5.07 -24.57 -10.58
C GLU A 267 4.34 -23.38 -9.92
N ILE A 268 3.01 -23.32 -9.99
CA ILE A 268 2.23 -22.25 -9.35
C ILE A 268 2.35 -22.30 -7.84
N MET A 269 2.37 -23.50 -7.25
CA MET A 269 2.56 -23.68 -5.81
C MET A 269 3.95 -23.20 -5.38
N VAL A 270 4.98 -23.49 -6.18
CA VAL A 270 6.34 -22.98 -5.97
C VAL A 270 6.37 -21.46 -6.08
N ASP A 271 5.83 -20.86 -7.14
CA ASP A 271 5.80 -19.40 -7.33
C ASP A 271 5.06 -18.69 -6.19
N GLN A 272 3.91 -19.22 -5.78
CA GLN A 272 3.14 -18.69 -4.66
C GLN A 272 3.95 -18.78 -3.37
N ARG A 273 4.67 -19.89 -3.15
CA ARG A 273 5.50 -20.06 -1.95
C ARG A 273 6.72 -19.15 -1.96
N CYS A 274 7.41 -19.02 -3.09
CA CYS A 274 8.54 -18.09 -3.26
C CYS A 274 8.10 -16.65 -2.96
N TYR A 275 6.95 -16.22 -3.50
CA TYR A 275 6.42 -14.88 -3.21
C TYR A 275 6.05 -14.69 -1.73
N ALA A 276 5.45 -15.70 -1.09
CA ALA A 276 5.17 -15.67 0.34
C ALA A 276 6.46 -15.52 1.18
N GLU A 277 7.54 -16.21 0.80
CA GLU A 277 8.83 -16.10 1.50
C GLU A 277 9.55 -14.78 1.23
N LEU A 278 9.36 -14.15 0.06
CA LEU A 278 9.80 -12.77 -0.18
C LEU A 278 9.10 -11.79 0.77
N LEU A 279 7.80 -11.95 1.00
CA LEU A 279 7.07 -11.17 1.99
C LEU A 279 7.62 -11.39 3.42
N VAL A 280 8.07 -12.61 3.74
CA VAL A 280 8.76 -12.90 5.01
C VAL A 280 10.07 -12.14 5.10
N ILE A 281 10.93 -12.18 4.07
CA ILE A 281 12.18 -11.42 4.05
C ILE A 281 11.90 -9.93 4.23
N MET A 282 10.89 -9.39 3.54
CA MET A 282 10.49 -8.00 3.68
C MET A 282 10.04 -7.66 5.12
N ALA A 283 9.24 -8.52 5.75
CA ALA A 283 8.84 -8.35 7.15
C ALA A 283 10.05 -8.29 8.10
N GLN A 284 11.00 -9.21 7.89
CA GLN A 284 12.22 -9.31 8.69
C GLN A 284 13.15 -8.11 8.49
N LEU A 285 13.38 -7.66 7.26
CA LEU A 285 14.17 -6.45 6.98
C LEU A 285 13.52 -5.19 7.55
N ASN A 286 12.18 -5.10 7.51
CA ASN A 286 11.44 -3.97 8.05
C ASN A 286 11.51 -3.91 9.59
N ASN A 287 11.37 -5.03 10.29
CA ASN A 287 11.17 -5.01 11.75
C ASN A 287 11.95 -6.06 12.54
N GLY A 288 12.26 -7.21 11.95
CA GLY A 288 12.77 -8.38 12.67
C GLY A 288 14.29 -8.39 12.86
N ILE A 289 15.04 -7.90 11.87
CA ILE A 289 16.50 -7.89 11.91
C ILE A 289 17.01 -6.64 12.61
N LYS A 290 17.80 -6.84 13.67
CA LYS A 290 18.54 -5.80 14.39
C LYS A 290 20.02 -5.86 14.00
N LEU A 291 20.58 -4.70 13.72
CA LEU A 291 22.03 -4.50 13.56
C LEU A 291 22.71 -4.57 14.93
N GLU A 292 24.04 -4.67 14.96
CA GLU A 292 24.83 -4.75 16.19
C GLU A 292 24.56 -3.60 17.18
N ASN A 293 24.22 -2.42 16.66
CA ASN A 293 23.87 -1.24 17.46
C ASN A 293 22.41 -1.22 17.96
N GLY A 294 21.65 -2.31 17.75
CA GLY A 294 20.25 -2.45 18.17
C GLY A 294 19.22 -1.76 17.26
N ASN A 295 19.63 -0.96 16.27
CA ASN A 295 18.72 -0.38 15.29
C ASN A 295 18.35 -1.40 14.20
N THR A 296 17.18 -1.26 13.61
CA THR A 296 16.80 -1.93 12.35
C THR A 296 17.52 -1.30 11.16
N LEU A 297 17.57 -2.03 10.04
CA LEU A 297 18.11 -1.50 8.80
C LEU A 297 17.34 -0.28 8.28
N ARG A 298 16.01 -0.28 8.40
CA ARG A 298 15.18 0.88 8.01
C ARG A 298 15.40 2.12 8.89
N GLU A 299 15.70 1.94 10.18
CA GLU A 299 16.01 3.05 11.09
C GLU A 299 17.36 3.67 10.73
N ARG A 300 18.34 2.83 10.37
CA ARG A 300 19.62 3.29 9.84
C ARG A 300 19.42 4.04 8.51
N PHE A 301 18.65 3.48 7.59
CA PHE A 301 18.29 4.13 6.33
C PHE A 301 17.69 5.53 6.58
N ALA A 302 16.72 5.65 7.48
CA ALA A 302 16.07 6.92 7.79
C ALA A 302 17.02 7.98 8.37
N LYS A 303 18.08 7.56 9.09
CA LYS A 303 19.10 8.46 9.65
C LYS A 303 20.15 8.88 8.62
N GLU A 304 20.46 8.01 7.66
CA GLU A 304 21.57 8.18 6.71
C GLU A 304 21.13 8.72 5.34
N THR A 305 19.84 8.92 5.10
CA THR A 305 19.30 9.36 3.79
C THR A 305 18.48 10.64 3.90
N THR A 306 18.35 11.34 2.77
CA THR A 306 17.73 12.65 2.69
C THR A 306 16.57 12.69 1.69
N MET A 307 15.82 13.80 1.66
CA MET A 307 14.75 14.01 0.66
C MET A 307 15.27 13.94 -0.79
N GLU A 308 16.48 14.47 -1.04
CA GLU A 308 17.13 14.40 -2.35
C GLU A 308 17.43 12.95 -2.75
N ASP A 309 17.96 12.16 -1.81
CA ASP A 309 18.22 10.74 -2.00
C ASP A 309 16.93 10.01 -2.41
N TRP A 310 15.86 10.16 -1.63
CA TRP A 310 14.57 9.51 -1.89
C TRP A 310 13.96 9.95 -3.23
N ALA A 311 14.04 11.24 -3.56
CA ALA A 311 13.58 11.74 -4.85
C ALA A 311 14.39 11.16 -6.01
N SER A 312 15.71 11.02 -5.85
CA SER A 312 16.59 10.41 -6.85
C SER A 312 16.23 8.96 -7.13
N PHE A 313 15.82 8.20 -6.10
CA PHE A 313 15.33 6.84 -6.26
C PHE A 313 14.03 6.82 -7.07
N PHE A 314 13.02 7.62 -6.72
CA PHE A 314 11.75 7.62 -7.46
C PHE A 314 11.85 8.21 -8.88
N LYS A 315 12.92 8.97 -9.20
CA LYS A 315 13.23 9.39 -10.58
C LYS A 315 13.67 8.19 -11.44
N GLU A 316 14.32 7.20 -10.84
CA GLU A 316 14.79 5.99 -11.52
C GLU A 316 13.74 4.85 -11.42
N TYR A 317 13.23 4.60 -10.23
CA TYR A 317 12.13 3.69 -9.95
C TYR A 317 10.80 4.44 -10.02
N ASP A 318 10.23 4.57 -11.22
CA ASP A 318 8.94 5.21 -11.41
C ASP A 318 7.81 4.34 -10.82
N ILE A 319 7.36 4.67 -9.61
CA ILE A 319 6.24 3.97 -8.96
C ILE A 319 4.95 4.08 -9.78
N PHE A 320 4.76 5.17 -10.52
CA PHE A 320 3.58 5.36 -11.38
C PHE A 320 3.58 4.41 -12.57
N ALA A 321 4.65 3.65 -12.83
CA ALA A 321 4.63 2.57 -13.81
C ALA A 321 3.66 1.43 -13.43
N ALA A 322 3.22 1.33 -12.16
CA ALA A 322 2.14 0.44 -11.75
C ALA A 322 0.74 0.96 -12.15
N TRP A 323 0.59 2.25 -12.51
CA TRP A 323 -0.70 2.81 -12.87
C TRP A 323 -1.11 2.41 -14.28
N ASN A 324 -2.33 1.86 -14.39
CA ASN A 324 -2.98 1.55 -15.65
C ASN A 324 -4.22 2.44 -15.80
N LYS A 325 -4.28 3.22 -16.88
CA LYS A 325 -5.51 3.95 -17.20
C LYS A 325 -6.64 2.95 -17.49
N LYS A 326 -7.76 3.06 -16.78
CA LYS A 326 -8.84 2.07 -16.81
C LYS A 326 -9.67 2.25 -18.06
N GLU A 327 -9.44 1.36 -19.01
CA GLU A 327 -10.34 1.13 -20.11
C GLU A 327 -11.41 0.12 -19.68
N LEU A 328 -12.63 0.58 -19.41
CA LEU A 328 -13.68 -0.26 -18.84
C LEU A 328 -14.66 -0.73 -19.92
N SER A 329 -14.85 -2.05 -20.00
CA SER A 329 -15.98 -2.70 -20.67
C SER A 329 -16.98 -3.15 -19.61
N ASN A 330 -18.23 -3.43 -19.99
CA ASN A 330 -19.21 -4.05 -19.09
C ASN A 330 -18.69 -5.36 -18.47
N ILE A 331 -17.85 -6.10 -19.22
CA ILE A 331 -17.20 -7.33 -18.75
C ILE A 331 -16.18 -7.00 -17.65
N ARG A 332 -15.28 -6.03 -17.88
CA ARG A 332 -14.27 -5.61 -16.91
C ARG A 332 -14.89 -5.06 -15.64
N ILE A 333 -15.94 -4.23 -15.74
CA ILE A 333 -16.66 -3.72 -14.57
C ILE A 333 -17.18 -4.89 -13.73
N ARG A 334 -17.94 -5.80 -14.34
CA ARG A 334 -18.46 -6.98 -13.64
C ARG A 334 -17.35 -7.80 -12.98
N ASN A 335 -16.21 -8.00 -13.66
CA ASN A 335 -15.08 -8.75 -13.12
C ASN A 335 -14.44 -8.03 -11.92
N MET A 336 -14.17 -6.72 -12.03
CA MET A 336 -13.65 -5.90 -10.91
C MET A 336 -14.57 -5.97 -9.68
N ARG A 337 -15.89 -5.91 -9.88
CA ARG A 337 -16.86 -6.03 -8.76
C ARG A 337 -16.74 -7.34 -8.01
N LYS A 338 -16.55 -8.45 -8.74
CA LYS A 338 -16.35 -9.77 -8.12
C LYS A 338 -15.05 -9.81 -7.33
N ILE A 339 -13.97 -9.28 -7.89
CA ILE A 339 -12.67 -9.21 -7.23
C ILE A 339 -12.77 -8.38 -5.94
N PHE A 340 -13.39 -7.19 -5.99
CA PHE A 340 -13.64 -6.41 -4.78
C PHE A 340 -14.51 -7.15 -3.77
N GLY A 341 -15.50 -7.92 -4.22
CA GLY A 341 -16.30 -8.77 -3.36
C GLY A 341 -15.48 -9.85 -2.65
N GLN A 342 -14.49 -10.44 -3.33
CA GLN A 342 -13.60 -11.46 -2.79
C GLN A 342 -12.53 -10.87 -1.86
N ILE A 343 -12.02 -9.66 -2.12
CA ILE A 343 -11.03 -8.98 -1.28
C ILE A 343 -11.61 -8.60 0.10
N HIS A 344 -12.90 -8.23 0.15
CA HIS A 344 -13.57 -7.85 1.40
C HIS A 344 -14.07 -9.05 2.24
N GLN A 345 -13.87 -10.30 1.78
CA GLN A 345 -14.29 -11.54 2.44
C GLN A 345 -13.11 -12.25 3.10
#